data_AF-A2BKF9-F1
#
_entry.id   AF-A2BKF9-F1
#
_cell.length_a   1.000
_cell.length_b   1.000
_cell.length_c   1.000
_cell.angle_alpha   90.00
_cell.angle_beta   90.00
_cell.angle_gamma   90.00
#
_symmetry.space_group_name_H-M   'P 1'
#
loop_
_entity.id
_entity.type
_entity.pdbx_description
1 polymer ?
#
loop_
_entity_poly.entity_id
_entity_poly.type
_entity_poly.pdbx_seq_one_letter_code
_entity_poly.pdbx_strand_id
1 'polypeptide(L)'
;MRMLGAVKLSGWLFKSFMGVYRGKEVLVALPYPGSPDAVAVLEVLAAMGGSVFVVVGRVGAIHPTLSVGDVFVPTWGLREEGVSFHYVPDTDFIPKPDAELADALYRRAIGLKGEEEN
;
A
#
# COMPACT_ATOMS: atom_id res chain seq x y z
N MET A 1 -16.74 -0.63 10.70
CA MET A 1 -15.64 0.33 10.90
C MET A 1 -16.17 1.48 11.74
N ARG A 2 -15.54 1.82 12.87
CA ARG A 2 -15.90 3.02 13.66
C ARG A 2 -14.90 4.12 13.31
N MET A 3 -15.35 5.25 12.77
CA MET A 3 -14.46 6.41 12.55
C MET A 3 -14.16 7.09 13.88
N LEU A 4 -12.88 7.38 14.12
CA LEU A 4 -12.42 8.04 15.35
C LEU A 4 -12.31 9.57 15.19
N GLY A 5 -12.36 10.09 13.96
CA GLY A 5 -12.30 11.53 13.65
C GLY A 5 -11.37 11.84 12.49
N ALA A 6 -11.20 13.12 12.19
CA ALA A 6 -10.20 13.59 11.23
C ALA A 6 -8.79 13.43 11.81
N VAL A 7 -7.87 12.89 11.01
CA VAL A 7 -6.45 12.79 11.37
C VAL A 7 -5.85 14.20 11.41
N LYS A 8 -5.04 14.51 12.44
CA LYS A 8 -4.17 15.69 12.44
C LYS A 8 -3.36 15.65 11.13
N LEU A 9 -3.59 16.57 10.20
CA LEU A 9 -3.00 16.73 8.84
C LEU A 9 -3.89 16.35 7.64
N SER A 10 -5.08 15.78 7.84
CA SER A 10 -6.00 15.48 6.73
C SER A 10 -6.39 16.78 5.99
N GLY A 11 -6.06 16.84 4.70
CA GLY A 11 -6.44 17.95 3.80
C GLY A 11 -5.35 19.00 3.54
N TRP A 12 -4.23 18.96 4.26
CA TRP A 12 -3.08 19.84 3.97
C TRP A 12 -2.09 19.23 2.98
N LEU A 13 -1.80 17.92 3.10
CA LEU A 13 -0.89 17.20 2.20
C LEU A 13 -1.64 16.12 1.40
N PHE A 14 -2.40 15.28 2.11
CA PHE A 14 -3.24 14.23 1.55
C PHE A 14 -4.54 14.12 2.35
N LYS A 15 -5.58 13.57 1.73
CA LYS A 15 -6.82 13.24 2.44
C LYS A 15 -6.60 11.96 3.24
N SER A 16 -7.04 11.92 4.50
CA SER A 16 -6.86 10.73 5.33
C SER A 16 -8.01 10.51 6.30
N PHE A 17 -8.26 9.25 6.64
CA PHE A 17 -9.31 8.82 7.56
C PHE A 17 -8.72 7.87 8.60
N MET A 18 -9.16 7.99 9.85
CA MET A 18 -8.78 7.07 10.91
C MET A 18 -10.01 6.41 11.51
N GLY A 19 -9.89 5.12 11.78
CA GLY A 19 -10.94 4.35 12.40
C GLY A 19 -10.43 3.07 13.05
N VAL A 20 -11.38 2.31 13.58
CA VAL A 20 -11.13 1.00 14.17
C VAL A 20 -11.78 -0.08 13.32
N TYR A 21 -11.00 -1.08 12.97
CA TYR A 21 -11.43 -2.30 12.30
C TYR A 21 -10.99 -3.52 13.11
N ARG A 22 -11.93 -4.37 13.51
CA ARG A 22 -11.68 -5.58 14.34
C ARG A 22 -10.78 -5.31 15.57
N GLY A 23 -11.03 -4.19 16.25
CA GLY A 23 -10.27 -3.80 17.45
C GLY A 23 -8.86 -3.25 17.19
N LYS A 24 -8.48 -3.04 15.92
CA LYS A 24 -7.21 -2.42 15.53
C LYS A 24 -7.44 -1.04 14.95
N GLU A 25 -6.62 -0.08 15.33
CA GLU A 25 -6.59 1.24 14.70
C GLU A 25 -6.02 1.11 13.30
N VAL A 26 -6.71 1.73 12.34
CA VAL A 26 -6.35 1.75 10.92
C VAL A 26 -6.46 3.18 10.44
N LEU A 27 -5.41 3.63 9.75
CA LEU A 27 -5.39 4.89 9.03
C LEU A 27 -5.37 4.59 7.53
N VAL A 28 -6.26 5.26 6.80
CA VAL A 28 -6.30 5.23 5.34
C VAL A 28 -5.86 6.61 4.84
N ALA A 29 -4.73 6.66 4.14
CA ALA A 29 -4.26 7.86 3.44
C ALA A 29 -4.53 7.73 1.95
N LEU A 30 -4.85 8.84 1.30
CA LEU A 30 -5.13 8.94 -0.13
C LEU A 30 -4.08 9.84 -0.78
N PRO A 31 -2.89 9.30 -1.12
CA PRO A 31 -1.87 10.04 -1.84
C PRO A 31 -2.30 10.33 -3.28
N TYR A 32 -1.70 11.35 -3.87
CA TYR A 32 -1.72 11.59 -5.30
C TYR A 32 -0.80 10.60 -6.05
N PRO A 33 -1.03 10.38 -7.36
CA PRO A 33 -0.17 9.53 -8.16
C PRO A 33 1.26 10.07 -8.27
N GLY A 34 2.25 9.19 -8.10
CA GLY A 34 3.66 9.49 -8.29
C GLY A 34 4.48 9.21 -7.04
N SER A 35 5.73 8.80 -7.24
CA SER A 35 6.62 8.43 -6.14
C SER A 35 6.99 9.58 -5.20
N PRO A 36 7.11 10.86 -5.61
CA PRO A 36 7.40 11.95 -4.66
C PRO A 36 6.30 12.13 -3.62
N ASP A 37 5.04 12.09 -4.06
CA ASP A 37 3.91 12.25 -3.14
C ASP A 37 3.74 11.01 -2.26
N ALA A 38 3.85 9.80 -2.85
CA ALA A 38 3.78 8.55 -2.10
C ALA A 38 4.81 8.51 -0.95
N VAL A 39 6.04 8.93 -1.22
CA VAL A 39 7.10 9.01 -0.20
C VAL A 39 6.81 10.11 0.81
N ALA A 40 6.37 11.30 0.40
CA ALA A 40 6.00 12.37 1.33
C ALA A 40 4.90 11.92 2.31
N VAL A 41 3.90 11.18 1.83
CA VAL A 41 2.86 10.58 2.66
C VAL A 41 3.44 9.53 3.60
N LEU A 42 4.27 8.61 3.09
CA LEU A 42 4.88 7.55 3.90
C LEU A 42 5.77 8.12 5.02
N GLU A 43 6.58 9.14 4.73
CA GLU A 43 7.43 9.82 5.72
C GLU A 43 6.61 10.43 6.86
N VAL A 44 5.52 11.13 6.52
CA VAL A 44 4.62 11.69 7.52
C VAL A 44 3.99 10.59 8.38
N LEU A 45 3.49 9.53 7.76
CA LEU A 45 2.85 8.43 8.49
C LEU A 45 3.84 7.65 9.37
N ALA A 46 5.07 7.44 8.90
CA ALA A 46 6.13 6.82 9.68
C ALA A 46 6.53 7.70 10.88
N ALA A 47 6.68 9.01 10.69
CA ALA A 47 6.93 9.97 11.76
C ALA A 47 5.79 10.03 12.80
N MET A 48 4.55 9.75 12.38
CA MET A 48 3.39 9.63 13.27
C MET A 48 3.32 8.29 14.02
N GLY A 49 4.26 7.37 13.79
CA GLY A 49 4.35 6.07 14.47
C GLY A 49 3.75 4.90 13.68
N GLY A 50 3.40 5.10 12.39
CA GLY A 50 2.99 4.00 11.51
C GLY A 50 4.13 3.02 11.29
N SER A 51 3.85 1.72 11.45
CA SER A 51 4.85 0.66 11.32
C SER A 51 4.53 -0.37 10.24
N VAL A 52 3.26 -0.46 9.82
CA VAL A 52 2.80 -1.38 8.78
C VAL A 52 2.07 -0.57 7.72
N PHE A 53 2.56 -0.66 6.49
CA PHE A 53 2.01 0.06 5.35
C PHE A 53 1.53 -0.93 4.29
N VAL A 54 0.26 -0.80 3.91
CA VAL A 54 -0.34 -1.57 2.81
C VAL A 54 -0.81 -0.58 1.77
N VAL A 55 -0.25 -0.70 0.56
CA VAL A 55 -0.64 0.13 -0.58
C VAL A 55 -1.66 -0.64 -1.41
N VAL A 56 -2.82 -0.04 -1.63
CA VAL A 56 -3.89 -0.58 -2.49
C VAL A 56 -4.06 0.36 -3.67
N GLY A 57 -3.90 -0.17 -4.88
CA GLY A 57 -3.93 0.63 -6.10
C GLY A 57 -4.40 -0.18 -7.30
N ARG A 58 -4.36 0.48 -8.47
CA ARG A 58 -4.63 -0.12 -9.77
C ARG A 58 -3.38 0.01 -10.62
N VAL A 59 -3.18 -0.96 -11.52
CA VAL A 59 -2.01 -1.04 -12.38
C VAL A 59 -2.42 -1.66 -13.72
N GLY A 60 -1.68 -1.30 -14.78
CA GLY A 60 -1.85 -1.92 -16.09
C GLY A 60 -1.11 -3.26 -16.15
N ALA A 61 -1.79 -4.31 -16.61
CA ALA A 61 -1.15 -5.59 -16.88
C ALA A 61 -0.36 -5.53 -18.20
N ILE A 62 0.86 -6.07 -18.19
CA ILE A 62 1.70 -6.22 -19.39
C ILE A 62 1.96 -7.69 -19.74
N HIS A 63 1.59 -8.62 -18.86
CA HIS A 63 1.75 -10.05 -19.07
C HIS A 63 0.43 -10.67 -19.55
N PRO A 64 0.43 -11.50 -20.60
CA PRO A 64 -0.81 -12.00 -21.23
C PRO A 64 -1.64 -12.93 -20.35
N THR A 65 -1.09 -13.42 -19.23
CA THR A 65 -1.84 -14.26 -18.28
C THR A 65 -2.73 -13.47 -17.34
N LEU A 66 -2.62 -12.14 -17.31
CA LEU A 66 -3.39 -11.27 -16.44
C LEU A 66 -4.56 -10.63 -17.20
N SER A 67 -5.72 -10.62 -16.57
CA SER A 67 -6.96 -10.03 -17.07
C SER A 67 -7.38 -8.81 -16.27
N VAL A 68 -8.23 -7.96 -16.86
CA VAL A 68 -8.85 -6.85 -16.13
C VAL A 68 -9.69 -7.41 -14.98
N GLY A 69 -9.46 -6.90 -13.78
CA GLY A 69 -10.13 -7.37 -12.56
C GLY A 69 -9.30 -8.34 -11.74
N ASP A 70 -8.19 -8.86 -12.26
CA ASP A 70 -7.27 -9.66 -11.48
C ASP A 70 -6.68 -8.86 -10.33
N VAL A 71 -6.57 -9.52 -9.18
CA VAL A 71 -5.88 -9.02 -7.99
C VAL A 71 -4.60 -9.81 -7.82
N PHE A 72 -3.48 -9.11 -7.63
CA PHE A 72 -2.21 -9.77 -7.34
C PHE A 72 -1.47 -9.03 -6.22
N VAL A 73 -0.60 -9.78 -5.53
CA VAL A 73 0.29 -9.26 -4.50
C VAL A 73 1.71 -9.23 -5.11
N PRO A 74 2.32 -8.05 -5.30
CA PRO A 74 3.69 -7.96 -5.80
C PRO A 74 4.67 -8.66 -4.85
N THR A 75 5.66 -9.38 -5.38
CA THR A 75 6.71 -10.05 -4.58
C THR A 75 8.07 -9.35 -4.69
N TRP A 76 8.21 -8.45 -5.67
CA TRP A 76 9.33 -7.55 -5.91
C TRP A 76 8.87 -6.45 -6.88
N GLY A 77 9.71 -5.44 -7.12
CA GLY A 77 9.43 -4.41 -8.13
C GLY A 77 10.69 -3.92 -8.85
N LEU A 78 10.50 -3.34 -10.03
CA LEU A 78 11.54 -2.59 -10.73
C LEU A 78 11.46 -1.11 -10.32
N ARG A 79 12.61 -0.48 -10.12
CA ARG A 79 12.71 0.94 -9.74
C ARG A 79 12.91 1.79 -10.99
N GLU A 80 11.81 2.20 -11.61
CA GLU A 80 11.82 3.13 -12.77
C GLU A 80 11.35 4.55 -12.39
N GLU A 81 11.26 4.83 -11.10
CA GLU A 81 10.92 6.14 -10.55
C GLU A 81 12.17 6.81 -9.94
N GLY A 82 12.12 8.11 -9.64
CA GLY A 82 13.33 8.85 -9.23
C GLY A 82 13.64 8.88 -7.73
N VAL A 83 12.64 8.67 -6.88
CA VAL A 83 12.67 9.00 -5.45
C VAL A 83 13.36 7.95 -4.60
N SER A 84 13.16 6.66 -4.89
CA SER A 84 13.80 5.59 -4.10
C SER A 84 15.32 5.66 -4.13
N PHE A 85 15.92 6.23 -5.18
CA PHE A 85 17.36 6.43 -5.30
C PHE A 85 17.94 7.39 -4.25
N HIS A 86 17.11 8.24 -3.63
CA HIS A 86 17.53 9.06 -2.49
C HIS A 86 17.63 8.26 -1.17
N TYR A 87 17.05 7.06 -1.10
CA TYR A 87 17.08 6.18 0.07
C TYR A 87 18.08 5.04 -0.11
N VAL A 88 18.07 4.42 -1.30
CA VAL A 88 18.99 3.35 -1.68
C VAL A 88 19.63 3.73 -3.01
N PRO A 89 20.84 4.33 -2.99
CA PRO A 89 21.51 4.79 -4.22
C PRO A 89 21.91 3.66 -5.18
N ASP A 90 22.09 2.45 -4.65
CA ASP A 90 22.43 1.26 -5.43
C ASP A 90 21.36 0.98 -6.50
N THR A 91 21.76 0.99 -7.77
CA THR A 91 20.90 0.75 -8.92
C THR A 91 20.50 -0.72 -9.08
N ASP A 92 21.27 -1.63 -8.51
CA ASP A 92 21.03 -3.08 -8.60
C ASP A 92 20.14 -3.58 -7.45
N PHE A 93 19.79 -2.71 -6.51
CA PHE A 93 18.91 -3.05 -5.40
C PHE A 93 17.48 -3.34 -5.89
N ILE A 94 17.01 -4.56 -5.59
CA ILE A 94 15.66 -5.03 -5.93
C ILE A 94 14.73 -4.84 -4.71
N PRO A 95 13.76 -3.90 -4.77
CA PRO A 95 12.80 -3.72 -3.68
C PRO A 95 11.90 -4.94 -3.57
N LYS A 96 11.67 -5.38 -2.34
CA LYS A 96 10.78 -6.48 -1.99
C LYS A 96 9.86 -6.02 -0.85
N PRO A 97 8.60 -6.45 -0.82
CA PRO A 97 7.74 -6.24 0.34
C PRO A 97 8.22 -7.07 1.52
N ASP A 98 7.68 -6.77 2.70
CA ASP A 98 7.76 -7.70 3.82
C ASP A 98 7.11 -9.05 3.44
N ALA A 99 7.86 -10.14 3.59
CA ALA A 99 7.47 -11.45 3.10
C ALA A 99 6.28 -12.03 3.88
N GLU A 100 6.22 -11.80 5.20
CA GLU A 100 5.14 -12.30 6.05
C GLU A 100 3.83 -11.57 5.75
N LEU A 101 3.90 -10.24 5.58
CA LEU A 101 2.74 -9.42 5.22
C LEU A 101 2.22 -9.77 3.82
N ALA A 102 3.12 -9.95 2.84
CA ALA A 102 2.73 -10.33 1.47
C ALA A 102 2.03 -11.70 1.44
N ASP A 103 2.58 -12.70 2.13
CA ASP A 103 1.96 -14.03 2.25
C ASP A 103 0.62 -13.98 3.01
N ALA A 104 0.52 -13.19 4.09
CA ALA A 104 -0.73 -13.00 4.80
C ALA A 104 -1.83 -12.38 3.91
N LEU A 105 -1.48 -11.36 3.10
CA LEU A 105 -2.40 -10.77 2.14
C LEU A 105 -2.81 -11.76 1.05
N TYR A 106 -1.87 -12.53 0.51
CA TYR A 106 -2.15 -13.54 -0.50
C TYR A 106 -3.11 -14.62 0.02
N ARG A 107 -2.84 -15.19 1.20
CA ARG A 107 -3.70 -16.19 1.84
C ARG A 107 -5.11 -15.67 2.12
N ARG A 108 -5.24 -14.39 2.47
CA ARG A 108 -6.55 -13.76 2.65
C ARG A 108 -7.29 -13.53 1.34
N ALA A 109 -6.59 -13.11 0.29
CA ALA A 109 -7.20 -12.89 -1.03
C ALA A 109 -7.77 -14.19 -1.62
N ILE A 110 -7.03 -15.30 -1.55
CA ILE A 110 -7.51 -16.60 -2.03
C ILE A 110 -8.71 -17.13 -1.22
N GLY A 111 -8.73 -16.87 0.09
CA GLY A 111 -9.84 -17.28 0.95
C GLY A 111 -11.15 -16.56 0.62
N LEU A 112 -11.08 -15.25 0.33
CA LEU A 112 -12.24 -14.45 -0.06
C LEU A 112 -12.83 -14.89 -1.42
N LYS A 113 -11.97 -15.28 -2.37
CA LYS A 113 -12.44 -15.79 -3.66
C LYS A 113 -13.32 -17.04 -3.51
N GLY A 114 -12.99 -17.92 -2.57
CA GLY A 114 -13.80 -19.12 -2.29
C GLY A 114 -15.12 -18.84 -1.54
N GLU A 115 -15.30 -17.65 -0.98
CA GLU A 115 -16.54 -17.23 -0.30
C GLU A 115 -17.56 -16.62 -1.28
N GLU A 116 -17.13 -16.07 -2.43
CA GLU A 116 -18.03 -15.51 -3.46
C GLU A 116 -18.63 -16.57 -4.40
N GLU A 117 -18.06 -17.77 -4.44
CA GLU A 117 -18.54 -18.90 -5.27
C GLU A 117 -19.55 -19.83 -4.53
N ASN A 118 -19.93 -19.51 -3.28
CA ASN A 118 -20.92 -20.21 -2.44
C ASN A 118 -22.12 -19.31 -2.08
#